data_AF-A0A8T5LL36-F1
#
_entry.id   AF-A0A8T5LL36-F1
#
_cell.length_a   1.000
_cell.length_b   1.000
_cell.length_c   1.000
_cell.angle_alpha   90.00
_cell.angle_beta   90.00
_cell.angle_gamma   90.00
#
_symmetry.space_group_name_H-M   'P 1'
#
loop_
_entity.id
_entity.type
_entity.pdbx_description
1 polymer ?
#
loop_
_entity_poly.entity_id
_entity_poly.type
_entity_poly.pdbx_seq_one_letter_code
_entity_poly.pdbx_strand_id
1 'polypeptide(L)'
;MELLNQILVLLFSLTGIIFGIALSYIAPEELSFGKKYLILLKMILIAISFSVVVFYLFPSKEFYLLIFFVTTLVAVFSLESKVKNKYYPLFYYPAFIITYFFYNDDSFKLILASIIFFYGFPIGTLLKTNFKKNEK
;
A
#
# COMPACT_ATOMS: atom_id res chain seq x y z
N MET A 1 13.33 -18.66 14.93
CA MET A 1 12.36 -17.71 15.51
C MET A 1 12.24 -16.42 14.68
N GLU A 2 13.32 -15.95 14.04
CA GLU A 2 13.30 -14.73 13.21
C GLU A 2 12.29 -14.75 12.06
N LEU A 3 12.19 -15.86 11.30
CA LEU A 3 11.22 -15.96 10.20
C LEU A 3 9.77 -15.86 10.67
N LEU A 4 9.44 -16.49 11.81
CA LEU A 4 8.10 -16.42 12.39
C LEU A 4 7.76 -14.97 12.76
N ASN A 5 8.69 -14.25 13.37
CA ASN A 5 8.50 -12.84 13.71
C ASN A 5 8.28 -11.98 12.46
N GLN A 6 9.05 -12.20 11.39
CA GLN A 6 8.87 -11.48 10.12
C GLN A 6 7.49 -11.73 9.50
N ILE A 7 7.02 -12.99 9.53
CA ILE A 7 5.68 -13.35 9.06
C ILE A 7 4.61 -12.66 9.92
N LEU A 8 4.75 -12.67 11.24
CA LEU A 8 3.79 -12.01 12.15
C LEU A 8 3.74 -10.49 11.94
N VAL A 9 4.89 -9.85 11.77
CA VAL A 9 4.98 -8.40 11.47
C VAL A 9 4.31 -8.08 10.13
N LEU A 10 4.53 -8.90 9.11
CA LEU A 10 3.88 -8.73 7.82
C LEU A 10 2.36 -8.96 7.91
N LEU A 11 1.91 -10.03 8.59
CA LEU A 11 0.48 -10.28 8.77
C LEU A 11 -0.20 -9.14 9.54
N PHE A 12 0.47 -8.61 10.56
CA PHE A 12 -0.01 -7.45 11.29
C PHE A 12 -0.08 -6.22 10.38
N SER A 13 0.90 -5.97 9.52
CA SER A 13 0.83 -4.82 8.61
C SER A 13 -0.32 -4.90 7.61
N LEU A 14 -0.69 -6.10 7.16
CA LEU A 14 -1.85 -6.30 6.28
C LEU A 14 -3.19 -5.94 6.96
N THR A 15 -3.27 -5.90 8.30
CA THR A 15 -4.49 -5.51 9.02
C THR A 15 -4.91 -4.05 8.77
N GLY A 16 -4.01 -3.21 8.25
CA GLY A 16 -4.36 -1.85 7.83
C GLY A 16 -5.52 -1.82 6.83
N ILE A 17 -5.61 -2.80 5.92
CA ILE A 17 -6.75 -2.95 5.00
C ILE A 17 -8.03 -3.22 5.79
N ILE A 18 -7.99 -4.12 6.77
CA ILE A 18 -9.15 -4.50 7.59
C ILE A 18 -9.66 -3.29 8.36
N PHE A 19 -8.77 -2.50 8.97
CA PHE A 19 -9.16 -1.26 9.65
C PHE A 19 -9.75 -0.22 8.71
N GLY A 20 -9.18 -0.05 7.51
CA GLY A 20 -9.75 0.82 6.49
C GLY A 20 -11.16 0.37 6.07
N ILE A 21 -11.34 -0.94 5.87
CA ILE A 21 -12.66 -1.51 5.56
C ILE A 21 -13.62 -1.24 6.73
N ALA A 22 -13.23 -1.52 7.97
CA ALA A 22 -14.06 -1.27 9.16
C ALA A 22 -14.49 0.21 9.24
N LEU A 23 -13.58 1.15 9.00
CA LEU A 23 -13.91 2.58 8.97
C LEU A 23 -14.98 2.92 7.93
N SER A 24 -14.95 2.26 6.77
CA SER A 24 -15.99 2.41 5.74
C SER A 24 -17.36 1.83 6.09
N TYR A 25 -17.46 1.05 7.18
CA TYR A 25 -18.74 0.67 7.77
C TYR A 25 -19.18 1.65 8.86
N ILE A 26 -18.25 2.24 9.61
CA ILE A 26 -18.55 3.06 10.77
C ILE A 26 -19.08 4.45 10.37
N ALA A 27 -18.45 5.10 9.39
CA ALA A 27 -18.78 6.49 9.02
C ALA A 27 -18.89 6.70 7.49
N PRO A 28 -19.79 5.98 6.79
CA PRO A 28 -19.88 6.06 5.33
C PRO A 28 -20.24 7.46 4.79
N GLU A 29 -20.96 8.28 5.57
CA GLU A 29 -21.38 9.63 5.20
C GLU A 29 -20.18 10.57 5.06
N GLU A 30 -19.25 10.53 6.01
CA GLU A 30 -18.06 11.38 6.05
C GLU A 30 -17.06 11.07 4.93
N LEU A 31 -17.03 9.80 4.49
CA LEU A 31 -16.11 9.34 3.44
C LEU A 31 -16.38 9.95 2.08
N SER A 32 -17.63 10.37 1.81
CA SER A 32 -17.98 11.05 0.56
C SER A 32 -17.17 12.34 0.36
N PHE A 33 -17.09 13.16 1.41
CA PHE A 33 -16.27 14.39 1.44
C PHE A 33 -14.78 14.09 1.60
N GLY A 34 -14.44 13.03 2.36
CA GLY A 34 -13.08 12.60 2.65
C GLY A 34 -12.31 11.96 1.47
N LYS A 35 -13.01 11.55 0.41
CA LYS A 35 -12.45 10.76 -0.71
C LYS A 35 -11.16 11.34 -1.29
N LYS A 36 -11.14 12.64 -1.60
CA LYS A 36 -9.98 13.29 -2.22
C LYS A 36 -8.74 13.23 -1.33
N TYR A 37 -8.93 13.32 -0.02
CA TYR A 37 -7.85 13.23 0.97
C TYR A 37 -7.35 11.80 1.10
N LEU A 38 -8.23 10.79 1.03
CA LEU A 38 -7.82 9.39 1.04
C LEU A 38 -7.03 9.00 -0.22
N ILE A 39 -7.43 9.53 -1.39
CA ILE A 39 -6.67 9.35 -2.64
C ILE A 39 -5.30 10.03 -2.54
N LEU A 40 -5.25 11.27 -2.02
CA LEU A 40 -3.99 11.98 -1.81
C LEU A 40 -3.09 11.22 -0.82
N LEU A 41 -3.63 10.75 0.30
CA LEU A 41 -2.90 9.97 1.30
C LEU A 41 -2.35 8.68 0.69
N LYS A 42 -3.14 7.96 -0.10
CA LYS A 42 -2.69 6.79 -0.87
C LYS A 42 -1.46 7.14 -1.73
N MET A 43 -1.52 8.24 -2.48
CA MET A 43 -0.42 8.66 -3.36
C MET A 43 0.83 9.07 -2.59
N ILE A 44 0.67 9.81 -1.48
CA ILE A 44 1.76 10.19 -0.59
C ILE A 44 2.45 8.95 -0.03
N LEU A 45 1.68 7.95 0.43
CA LEU A 45 2.24 6.72 0.96
C LEU A 45 2.98 5.89 -0.09
N ILE A 46 2.51 5.86 -1.34
CA ILE A 46 3.27 5.26 -2.46
C ILE A 46 4.58 6.03 -2.68
N ALA A 47 4.55 7.36 -2.70
CA ALA A 47 5.74 8.18 -2.89
C ALA A 47 6.77 7.97 -1.75
N ILE A 48 6.30 7.92 -0.50
CA ILE A 48 7.15 7.59 0.66
C ILE A 48 7.72 6.19 0.51
N SER A 49 6.90 5.20 0.13
CA SER A 49 7.37 3.83 -0.09
C SER A 49 8.47 3.76 -1.15
N PHE A 50 8.29 4.47 -2.26
CA PHE A 50 9.27 4.54 -3.34
C PHE A 50 10.58 5.18 -2.85
N SER A 51 10.50 6.32 -2.14
CA SER A 51 11.68 6.99 -1.59
C SER A 51 12.45 6.10 -0.61
N VAL A 52 11.74 5.38 0.27
CA VAL A 52 12.36 4.44 1.22
C VAL A 52 13.03 3.28 0.48
N VAL A 53 12.32 2.66 -0.47
CA VAL A 53 12.88 1.55 -1.26
C VAL A 53 14.12 2.01 -2.03
N VAL A 54 14.08 3.17 -2.71
CA VAL A 54 15.24 3.71 -3.42
C VAL A 54 16.39 3.99 -2.47
N PHE A 55 16.14 4.64 -1.33
CA PHE A 55 17.18 4.98 -0.36
C PHE A 55 17.95 3.75 0.13
N TYR A 56 17.25 2.67 0.46
CA TYR A 56 17.87 1.44 0.97
C TYR A 56 18.46 0.55 -0.15
N LEU A 57 17.76 0.41 -1.28
CA LEU A 57 18.14 -0.57 -2.30
C LEU A 57 19.09 -0.03 -3.36
N PHE A 58 19.11 1.28 -3.62
CA PHE A 58 20.00 1.88 -4.62
C PHE A 58 21.50 1.65 -4.33
N PRO A 59 22.01 1.84 -3.09
CA PRO A 59 23.40 1.53 -2.77
C PRO A 59 23.66 0.04 -2.47
N SER A 60 22.61 -0.79 -2.46
CA SER A 60 22.68 -2.18 -2.03
C SER A 60 23.09 -3.14 -3.15
N LYS A 61 23.49 -4.37 -2.80
CA LYS A 61 23.76 -5.43 -3.79
C LYS A 61 22.46 -5.98 -4.38
N GLU A 62 21.33 -5.72 -3.72
CA GLU A 62 19.99 -6.18 -4.02
C GLU A 62 19.26 -5.27 -5.02
N PHE A 63 19.99 -4.56 -5.89
CA PHE A 63 19.46 -3.62 -6.89
C PHE A 63 18.38 -4.24 -7.80
N TYR A 64 18.40 -5.55 -8.02
CA TYR A 64 17.36 -6.27 -8.75
C TYR A 64 15.96 -6.15 -8.09
N LEU A 65 15.88 -6.06 -6.76
CA LEU A 65 14.62 -5.82 -6.05
C LEU A 65 14.10 -4.40 -6.30
N LEU A 66 15.00 -3.41 -6.44
CA LEU A 66 14.61 -2.06 -6.83
C LEU A 66 14.00 -2.06 -8.23
N ILE A 67 14.66 -2.69 -9.22
CA ILE A 67 14.12 -2.81 -10.58
C ILE A 67 12.74 -3.46 -10.57
N PHE A 68 12.60 -4.58 -9.85
CA PHE A 68 11.32 -5.28 -9.69
C PHE A 68 10.24 -4.37 -9.09
N PHE A 69 10.56 -3.67 -8.00
CA PHE A 69 9.65 -2.77 -7.31
C PHE A 69 9.19 -1.63 -8.21
N VAL A 70 10.13 -0.93 -8.86
CA VAL A 70 9.84 0.19 -9.78
C VAL A 70 9.03 -0.28 -10.98
N THR A 71 9.39 -1.41 -11.58
CA THR A 71 8.65 -1.97 -12.72
C THR A 71 7.21 -2.30 -12.33
N THR A 72 7.01 -2.88 -11.14
CA THR A 72 5.66 -3.15 -10.61
C THR A 72 4.89 -1.86 -10.36
N LEU A 73 5.52 -0.84 -9.75
CA LEU A 73 4.87 0.46 -9.54
C LEU A 73 4.40 1.08 -10.85
N VAL A 74 5.26 1.12 -11.87
CA VAL A 74 4.95 1.68 -13.19
C VAL A 74 3.86 0.87 -13.88
N ALA A 75 3.91 -0.46 -13.81
CA ALA A 75 2.89 -1.32 -14.38
C ALA A 75 1.51 -1.08 -13.74
N VAL A 76 1.44 -1.04 -12.40
CA VAL A 76 0.19 -0.80 -11.68
C VAL A 76 -0.34 0.62 -11.93
N PHE A 77 0.54 1.63 -11.95
CA PHE A 77 0.15 3.00 -12.29
C PHE A 77 -0.37 3.14 -13.72
N SER A 78 0.24 2.42 -14.67
CA SER A 78 -0.24 2.36 -16.05
C SER A 78 -1.60 1.68 -16.17
N LEU A 79 -1.86 0.65 -15.35
CA LEU A 79 -3.15 -0.02 -15.28
C LEU A 79 -4.22 0.87 -14.62
N GLU A 80 -3.88 1.65 -13.60
CA GLU A 80 -4.79 2.62 -12.96
C GLU A 80 -5.41 3.59 -13.98
N SER A 81 -4.63 3.99 -14.99
CA SER A 81 -5.10 4.89 -16.05
C SER A 81 -6.08 4.23 -17.04
N LYS A 82 -6.04 2.90 -17.17
CA LYS A 82 -6.83 2.13 -18.15
C LYS A 82 -8.03 1.42 -17.52
N VAL A 83 -7.91 0.97 -16.28
CA VAL A 83 -8.86 0.07 -15.63
C VAL A 83 -9.61 0.82 -14.53
N LYS A 84 -10.91 1.04 -14.71
CA LYS A 84 -11.80 1.67 -13.71
C LYS A 84 -12.18 0.75 -12.54
N ASN A 85 -11.31 -0.22 -12.19
CA ASN A 85 -11.60 -1.23 -11.17
C ASN A 85 -11.09 -0.76 -9.80
N LYS A 86 -11.97 -0.60 -8.81
CA LYS A 86 -11.61 -0.21 -7.45
C LYS A 86 -10.55 -1.10 -6.76
N TYR A 87 -10.35 -2.33 -7.23
CA TYR A 87 -9.39 -3.28 -6.65
C TYR A 87 -7.95 -3.12 -7.16
N TYR A 88 -7.68 -2.32 -8.21
CA TYR A 88 -6.31 -2.20 -8.75
C TYR A 88 -5.24 -1.79 -7.71
N PRO A 89 -5.51 -0.97 -6.66
CA PRO A 89 -4.48 -0.61 -5.69
C PRO A 89 -3.95 -1.80 -4.88
N LEU A 90 -4.67 -2.92 -4.85
CA LEU A 90 -4.18 -4.13 -4.19
C LEU A 90 -2.99 -4.75 -4.93
N PHE A 91 -2.78 -4.43 -6.22
CA PHE A 91 -1.64 -4.92 -6.99
C PHE A 91 -0.29 -4.31 -6.58
N TYR A 92 -0.27 -3.29 -5.71
CA TYR A 92 0.96 -2.81 -5.09
C TYR A 92 1.49 -3.76 -4.00
N TYR A 93 0.63 -4.59 -3.39
CA TYR A 93 1.02 -5.47 -2.28
C TYR A 93 2.06 -6.53 -2.65
N PRO A 94 1.99 -7.21 -3.80
CA PRO A 94 3.06 -8.10 -4.23
C PRO A 94 4.44 -7.43 -4.25
N ALA A 95 4.52 -6.17 -4.70
CA ALA A 95 5.77 -5.42 -4.69
C ALA A 95 6.29 -5.25 -3.25
N PHE A 96 5.43 -4.80 -2.34
CA PHE A 96 5.79 -4.65 -0.93
C PHE A 96 6.21 -5.97 -0.27
N ILE A 97 5.43 -7.04 -0.47
CA ILE A 97 5.66 -8.35 0.17
C ILE A 97 6.97 -8.97 -0.32
N ILE A 98 7.22 -8.95 -1.63
CA ILE A 98 8.45 -9.50 -2.19
C ILE A 98 9.65 -8.68 -1.73
N THR A 99 9.60 -7.35 -1.81
CA THR A 99 10.71 -6.52 -1.32
C THR A 99 10.95 -6.70 0.18
N TYR A 100 9.89 -6.88 0.99
CA TYR A 100 9.98 -7.14 2.43
C TYR A 100 10.72 -8.44 2.75
N PHE A 101 10.39 -9.54 2.05
CA PHE A 101 11.01 -10.85 2.35
C PHE A 101 12.45 -10.97 1.85
N PHE A 102 12.76 -10.34 0.72
CA PHE A 102 14.05 -10.57 0.05
C PHE A 102 15.13 -9.54 0.41
N TYR A 103 14.81 -8.45 1.11
CA TYR A 103 15.81 -7.51 1.63
C TYR A 103 16.13 -7.78 3.09
N ASN A 104 17.41 -7.95 3.43
CA ASN A 104 17.88 -8.43 4.74
C ASN A 104 18.31 -7.31 5.69
N ASP A 105 17.48 -6.30 5.87
CA ASP A 105 17.68 -5.26 6.89
C ASP A 105 16.43 -5.12 7.76
N ASP A 106 16.58 -5.27 9.07
CA ASP A 106 15.45 -5.27 10.00
C ASP A 106 14.80 -3.89 10.14
N SER A 107 15.59 -2.82 10.05
CA SER A 107 15.07 -1.44 10.12
C SER A 107 14.19 -1.16 8.90
N PHE A 108 14.65 -1.52 7.71
CA PHE A 108 13.89 -1.45 6.48
C PHE A 108 12.59 -2.25 6.56
N LYS A 109 12.66 -3.51 7.05
CA LYS A 109 11.47 -4.36 7.19
C LYS A 109 10.41 -3.69 8.07
N LEU A 110 10.79 -3.14 9.23
CA LEU A 110 9.86 -2.45 10.13
C LEU A 110 9.27 -1.18 9.48
N ILE A 111 10.09 -0.39 8.80
CA ILE A 111 9.63 0.81 8.08
C ILE A 111 8.65 0.41 6.98
N LEU A 112 9.00 -0.57 6.15
CA LEU A 112 8.15 -1.03 5.05
C LEU A 112 6.85 -1.63 5.57
N ALA A 113 6.88 -2.44 6.64
CA ALA A 113 5.68 -2.95 7.28
C ALA A 113 4.77 -1.83 7.80
N SER A 114 5.34 -0.79 8.39
CA SER A 114 4.57 0.38 8.83
C SER A 114 3.90 1.09 7.66
N ILE A 115 4.63 1.25 6.53
CA ILE A 115 4.08 1.83 5.31
C ILE A 115 2.97 0.95 4.72
N ILE A 116 3.13 -0.38 4.69
CA ILE A 116 2.09 -1.32 4.24
C ILE A 116 0.82 -1.14 5.08
N PHE A 117 0.96 -1.04 6.41
CA PHE A 117 -0.16 -0.81 7.32
C PHE A 117 -0.87 0.50 7.02
N PHE A 118 -0.13 1.61 6.98
CA PHE A 118 -0.71 2.92 6.69
C PHE A 118 -1.29 3.01 5.29
N TYR A 119 -0.72 2.31 4.31
CA TYR A 119 -1.22 2.25 2.94
C TYR A 119 -2.51 1.42 2.85
N GLY A 120 -2.60 0.35 3.64
CA GLY A 120 -3.82 -0.47 3.75
C GLY A 120 -5.02 0.34 4.22
N PHE A 121 -4.82 1.31 5.09
CA PHE A 121 -5.91 2.12 5.64
C PHE A 121 -6.74 2.90 4.60
N PRO A 122 -6.16 3.82 3.78
CA PRO A 122 -6.93 4.52 2.75
C PRO A 122 -7.44 3.56 1.67
N ILE A 123 -6.70 2.50 1.33
CA ILE A 123 -7.15 1.51 0.35
C ILE A 123 -8.40 0.77 0.85
N GLY A 124 -8.35 0.19 2.05
CA GLY A 124 -9.48 -0.51 2.65
C GLY A 124 -10.73 0.37 2.72
N THR A 125 -10.52 1.64 3.07
CA THR A 125 -11.60 2.64 3.14
C THR A 125 -12.24 2.90 1.77
N LEU A 126 -11.43 2.99 0.71
CA LEU A 126 -11.87 3.25 -0.67
C LEU A 126 -12.49 2.02 -1.37
N LEU A 127 -12.16 0.79 -0.94
CA LEU A 127 -12.64 -0.44 -1.60
C LEU A 127 -14.17 -0.63 -1.51
N LYS A 128 -14.79 -0.15 -0.44
CA LYS A 128 -16.21 -0.36 -0.19
C LYS A 128 -17.06 0.87 -0.52
N THR A 129 -16.47 2.05 -0.63
CA THR A 129 -17.25 3.27 -0.83
C THR A 129 -17.92 3.25 -2.20
N ASN A 130 -19.17 2.76 -2.22
CA ASN A 130 -20.13 3.09 -3.26
C ASN A 130 -20.44 4.56 -3.06
N PHE A 131 -19.65 5.43 -3.66
CA PHE A 131 -20.02 6.82 -3.84
C PHE A 131 -21.27 6.81 -4.70
N LYS A 132 -22.45 6.61 -4.07
CA LYS A 132 -23.72 6.92 -4.71
C LYS A 132 -23.54 8.35 -5.15
N LYS A 133 -23.44 8.50 -6.47
CA LYS A 133 -23.49 9.77 -7.16
C LYS A 133 -24.85 10.32 -6.76
N ASN A 134 -24.90 11.15 -5.72
CA ASN A 134 -26.06 11.99 -5.49
C ASN A 134 -26.01 13.00 -6.63
N GLU A 135 -26.42 12.55 -7.81
CA GLU A 135 -26.93 13.41 -8.87
C GLU A 135 -28.19 14.04 -8.29
N LYS A 136 -28.01 15.25 -7.76
CA LYS A 136 -29.07 16.25 -7.65
C LYS A 136 -28.73 17.35 -8.63
#